data_AF-A0A1T0AVX8-F1
#
_entry.id   AF-A0A1T0AVX8-F1
#
_cell.length_a   1.000
_cell.length_b   1.000
_cell.length_c   1.000
_cell.angle_alpha   90.00
_cell.angle_beta   90.00
_cell.angle_gamma   90.00
#
_symmetry.space_group_name_H-M   'P 1'
#
loop_
_entity.id
_entity.type
_entity.pdbx_description
1 polymer ?
#
loop_
_entity_poly.entity_id
_entity_poly.type
_entity_poly.pdbx_seq_one_letter_code
_entity_poly.pdbx_strand_id
1 'polypeptide(L)'
;MQKSNRSLLFPILFFIGLNLVIFSLSRLGLALWQAERVTAVNGWLPLFTQGLRIDISVLCWLLGVPALLTTLLFYNNLLGKIWQVVLRLWLTIVSVLILFMEAATPAYIKTLDRPNLEVLISIFAITLVATVVYWKLSGWATRNIRFPNWKWRSVLVLLVIAVMVAGGRSILGYRGINPAIVAFSNDPLVNRLVLNSGYLVLFAVQQFKDEDKSSEQ
;
A
#
# COMPACT_ATOMS: atom_id res chain seq x y z
N MET A 1 -4.29 33.92 -12.16
CA MET A 1 -5.34 33.02 -11.64
C MET A 1 -4.91 31.56 -11.83
N GLN A 2 -4.49 30.85 -10.78
CA GLN A 2 -4.20 29.41 -10.89
C GLN A 2 -5.51 28.65 -11.06
N LYS A 3 -5.75 28.12 -12.27
CA LYS A 3 -6.94 27.33 -12.59
C LYS A 3 -6.92 26.06 -11.73
N SER A 4 -7.91 25.92 -10.83
CA SER A 4 -8.08 24.74 -9.98
C SER A 4 -8.54 23.56 -10.83
N ASN A 5 -7.58 22.73 -11.27
CA ASN A 5 -7.81 21.61 -12.19
C ASN A 5 -7.88 20.25 -11.50
N ARG A 6 -7.63 20.15 -10.18
CA ARG A 6 -7.51 18.86 -9.51
C ARG A 6 -8.78 18.48 -8.76
N SER A 7 -9.23 17.25 -8.95
CA SER A 7 -10.40 16.72 -8.26
C SER A 7 -10.10 16.50 -6.77
N LEU A 8 -11.16 16.39 -5.96
CA LEU A 8 -11.07 16.15 -4.52
C LEU A 8 -10.24 14.90 -4.16
N LEU A 9 -10.40 13.83 -4.94
CA LEU A 9 -9.74 12.54 -4.73
C LEU A 9 -8.39 12.42 -5.46
N PHE A 10 -7.98 13.43 -6.23
CA PHE A 10 -6.74 13.41 -7.01
C PHE A 10 -5.51 13.01 -6.18
N PRO A 11 -5.26 13.59 -4.98
CA PRO A 11 -4.07 13.23 -4.20
C PRO A 11 -4.04 11.74 -3.86
N ILE A 12 -5.19 11.16 -3.56
CA ILE A 12 -5.30 9.77 -3.13
C ILE A 12 -5.12 8.84 -4.31
N LEU A 13 -5.81 9.10 -5.42
CA LEU A 13 -5.66 8.31 -6.65
C LEU A 13 -4.22 8.35 -7.19
N PHE A 14 -3.58 9.52 -7.13
CA PHE A 14 -2.17 9.67 -7.51
C PHE A 14 -1.26 8.78 -6.65
N PHE A 15 -1.44 8.81 -5.33
CA PHE A 15 -0.65 7.99 -4.40
C PHE A 15 -0.96 6.49 -4.48
N ILE A 16 -2.19 6.10 -4.82
CA ILE A 16 -2.53 4.70 -5.16
C ILE A 16 -1.70 4.26 -6.37
N GLY A 17 -1.76 5.02 -7.47
CA GLY A 17 -1.00 4.69 -8.68
C GLY A 17 0.51 4.63 -8.44
N LEU A 18 1.04 5.59 -7.68
CA LEU A 18 2.46 5.63 -7.31
C LEU A 18 2.87 4.36 -6.53
N ASN A 19 2.14 4.00 -5.47
CA ASN A 19 2.48 2.83 -4.66
C ASN A 19 2.28 1.50 -5.43
N LEU A 20 1.31 1.42 -6.34
CA LEU A 20 1.17 0.25 -7.24
C LEU A 20 2.40 0.05 -8.13
N VAL A 21 2.96 1.14 -8.65
CA VAL A 21 4.21 1.08 -9.43
C VAL A 21 5.36 0.58 -8.56
N ILE A 22 5.45 1.02 -7.31
CA ILE A 22 6.50 0.57 -6.38
C ILE A 22 6.36 -0.92 -6.09
N PHE A 23 5.17 -1.41 -5.76
CA PHE A 23 4.96 -2.85 -5.55
C PHE A 23 5.29 -3.66 -6.79
N SER A 24 4.89 -3.19 -7.96
CA SER A 24 5.17 -3.88 -9.23
C SER A 24 6.66 -3.94 -9.52
N LEU A 25 7.39 -2.84 -9.31
CA LEU A 25 8.84 -2.78 -9.52
C LEU A 25 9.60 -3.63 -8.50
N SER A 26 9.21 -3.58 -7.22
CA SER A 26 9.82 -4.41 -6.18
C SER A 26 9.62 -5.89 -6.47
N ARG A 27 8.38 -6.30 -6.79
CA ARG A 27 8.04 -7.66 -7.17
C ARG A 27 8.82 -8.11 -8.40
N LEU A 28 8.93 -7.26 -9.42
CA LEU A 28 9.71 -7.57 -10.62
C LEU A 28 11.19 -7.76 -10.28
N GLY A 29 11.78 -6.90 -9.44
CA GLY A 29 13.16 -7.05 -8.98
C GLY A 29 13.40 -8.37 -8.24
N LEU A 30 12.51 -8.73 -7.31
CA LEU A 30 12.59 -9.99 -6.57
C LEU A 30 12.33 -11.22 -7.47
N ALA A 31 11.40 -11.12 -8.41
CA ALA A 31 11.09 -12.19 -9.36
C ALA A 31 12.24 -12.43 -10.35
N LEU A 32 12.92 -11.36 -10.81
CA LEU A 32 14.13 -11.46 -11.61
C LEU A 32 15.30 -12.06 -10.81
N TRP A 33 15.42 -11.73 -9.52
CA TRP A 33 16.43 -12.36 -8.67
C TRP A 33 16.16 -13.87 -8.48
N GLN A 34 14.90 -14.28 -8.35
CA GLN A 34 14.49 -15.68 -8.22
C GLN A 34 14.02 -16.30 -9.55
N ALA A 35 14.53 -15.80 -10.68
CA ALA A 35 14.00 -16.12 -12.01
C ALA A 35 13.93 -17.63 -12.27
N GLU A 36 14.99 -18.38 -11.90
CA GLU A 36 15.05 -19.83 -12.07
C GLU A 36 13.89 -20.55 -11.38
N ARG A 37 13.58 -20.15 -10.14
CA ARG A 37 12.48 -20.74 -9.34
C ARG A 37 11.11 -20.37 -9.91
N VAL A 38 10.95 -19.12 -10.37
CA VAL A 38 9.69 -18.64 -10.96
C VAL A 38 9.43 -19.33 -12.29
N THR A 39 10.46 -19.50 -13.13
CA THR A 39 10.34 -20.24 -14.39
C THR A 39 10.06 -21.72 -14.18
N ALA A 40 10.65 -22.35 -13.16
CA ALA A 40 10.46 -23.77 -12.87
C ALA A 40 8.99 -24.16 -12.60
N VAL A 41 8.17 -23.19 -12.17
CA VAL A 41 6.75 -23.39 -11.84
C VAL A 41 5.81 -22.65 -12.78
N ASN A 42 6.31 -22.11 -13.90
CA ASN A 42 5.56 -21.26 -14.84
C ASN A 42 4.81 -20.10 -14.13
N GLY A 43 5.46 -19.53 -13.11
CA GLY A 43 4.82 -18.65 -12.13
C GLY A 43 4.63 -17.20 -12.55
N TRP A 44 5.20 -16.74 -13.67
CA TRP A 44 5.25 -15.32 -14.03
C TRP A 44 3.87 -14.65 -14.10
N LEU A 45 2.92 -15.24 -14.83
CA LEU A 45 1.57 -14.71 -14.93
C LEU A 45 0.79 -14.75 -13.59
N PRO A 46 0.69 -15.90 -12.88
CA PRO A 46 -0.01 -15.93 -11.60
C PRO A 46 0.63 -15.02 -10.55
N LEU A 47 1.96 -14.90 -10.53
CA LEU A 47 2.70 -14.02 -9.63
C LEU A 47 2.25 -12.56 -9.75
N PHE A 48 2.19 -12.01 -10.96
CA PHE A 48 1.82 -10.61 -11.15
C PHE A 48 0.32 -10.35 -11.02
N THR A 49 -0.53 -11.27 -11.51
CA THR A 49 -1.99 -11.12 -11.42
C THR A 49 -2.50 -11.20 -9.98
N GLN A 50 -2.05 -12.19 -9.22
CA GLN A 50 -2.41 -12.33 -7.81
C GLN A 50 -1.74 -11.25 -6.97
N GLY A 51 -0.49 -10.91 -7.28
CA GLY A 51 0.22 -9.84 -6.61
C GLY A 51 -0.48 -8.49 -6.75
N LEU A 52 -0.87 -8.11 -7.97
CA LEU A 52 -1.59 -6.86 -8.21
C LEU A 52 -2.94 -6.82 -7.47
N ARG A 53 -3.65 -7.95 -7.41
CA ARG A 53 -4.91 -8.07 -6.66
C ARG A 53 -4.70 -7.78 -5.16
N ILE A 54 -3.62 -8.27 -4.58
CA ILE A 54 -3.28 -8.02 -3.17
C ILE A 54 -2.87 -6.57 -2.98
N ASP A 55 -2.04 -6.03 -3.87
CA ASP A 55 -1.57 -4.64 -3.80
C ASP A 55 -2.74 -3.66 -3.81
N ILE A 56 -3.71 -3.88 -4.70
CA ILE A 56 -4.96 -3.09 -4.77
C ILE A 56 -5.72 -3.21 -3.44
N SER A 57 -5.88 -4.42 -2.91
CA SER A 57 -6.59 -4.63 -1.64
C SER A 57 -5.93 -3.90 -0.47
N VAL A 58 -4.60 -3.99 -0.35
CA VAL A 58 -3.82 -3.32 0.71
C VAL A 58 -3.96 -1.80 0.59
N LEU A 59 -3.84 -1.25 -0.63
CA LEU A 59 -4.00 0.19 -0.85
C LEU A 59 -5.44 0.66 -0.63
N CYS A 60 -6.45 -0.15 -0.97
CA CYS A 60 -7.84 0.15 -0.65
C CYS A 60 -8.08 0.24 0.86
N TRP A 61 -7.46 -0.63 1.66
CA TRP A 61 -7.55 -0.54 3.11
C TRP A 61 -6.79 0.67 3.68
N LEU A 62 -5.56 0.91 3.24
CA LEU A 62 -4.71 1.99 3.75
C LEU A 62 -5.14 3.39 3.30
N LEU A 63 -5.67 3.53 2.09
CA LEU A 63 -6.01 4.82 1.47
C LEU A 63 -7.52 5.04 1.29
N GLY A 64 -8.35 3.99 1.42
CA GLY A 64 -9.81 4.10 1.36
C GLY A 64 -10.40 4.90 2.52
N VAL A 65 -9.90 4.69 3.75
CA VAL A 65 -10.33 5.47 4.92
C VAL A 65 -10.00 6.96 4.77
N PRO A 66 -8.76 7.35 4.42
CA PRO A 66 -8.45 8.73 4.04
C PRO A 66 -9.31 9.27 2.90
N ALA A 67 -9.69 8.45 1.92
CA ALA A 67 -10.57 8.86 0.83
C ALA A 67 -11.96 9.22 1.32
N LEU A 68 -12.56 8.38 2.16
CA LEU A 68 -13.85 8.66 2.79
C LEU A 68 -13.78 9.93 3.63
N LEU A 69 -12.80 10.04 4.50
CA LEU A 69 -12.64 11.21 5.35
C LEU A 69 -12.36 12.48 4.53
N THR A 70 -11.63 12.39 3.42
CA THR A 70 -11.44 13.51 2.49
C THR A 70 -12.76 13.92 1.83
N THR A 71 -13.60 12.95 1.45
CA THR A 71 -14.94 13.26 0.96
C THR A 71 -15.87 13.82 2.03
N LEU A 72 -15.57 13.72 3.32
CA LEU A 72 -16.44 14.23 4.40
C LEU A 72 -15.93 15.55 5.02
N LEU A 73 -14.64 15.63 5.32
CA LEU A 73 -14.02 16.69 6.12
C LEU A 73 -13.37 17.80 5.28
N PHE A 74 -13.01 17.52 4.03
CA PHE A 74 -12.29 18.51 3.22
C PHE A 74 -13.24 19.59 2.69
N TYR A 75 -13.14 20.79 3.26
CA TYR A 75 -13.95 21.97 2.93
C TYR A 75 -13.11 23.25 3.06
N ASN A 76 -13.60 24.39 2.55
CA ASN A 76 -12.92 25.69 2.69
C ASN A 76 -13.13 26.31 4.09
N ASN A 77 -12.85 25.54 5.15
CA ASN A 77 -12.92 25.96 6.54
C ASN A 77 -11.65 25.51 7.29
N LEU A 78 -11.56 25.84 8.58
CA LEU A 78 -10.43 25.44 9.43
C LEU A 78 -10.25 23.92 9.45
N LEU A 79 -11.35 23.16 9.53
CA LEU A 79 -11.33 21.69 9.53
C LEU A 79 -10.69 21.12 8.25
N GLY A 80 -11.01 21.67 7.08
CA GLY A 80 -10.41 21.23 5.82
C GLY A 80 -8.91 21.53 5.72
N LYS A 81 -8.45 22.65 6.29
CA LYS A 81 -7.01 22.98 6.37
C LYS A 81 -6.27 22.00 7.29
N ILE A 82 -6.84 21.69 8.46
CA ILE A 82 -6.29 20.69 9.37
C ILE A 82 -6.27 19.31 8.68
N TRP A 83 -7.38 18.93 8.05
CA TRP A 83 -7.47 17.67 7.30
C TRP A 83 -6.45 17.62 6.16
N GLN A 84 -6.15 18.75 5.49
CA GLN A 84 -5.10 18.79 4.47
C GLN A 84 -3.74 18.38 5.02
N VAL A 85 -3.38 18.88 6.21
CA VAL A 85 -2.11 18.53 6.87
C VAL A 85 -2.11 17.05 7.27
N VAL A 86 -3.21 16.59 7.88
CA VAL A 86 -3.38 15.17 8.25
C VAL A 86 -3.28 14.25 7.03
N LEU A 87 -3.96 14.59 5.94
CA LEU A 87 -3.92 13.84 4.69
C LEU A 87 -2.50 13.79 4.12
N ARG A 88 -1.77 14.93 4.12
CA ARG A 88 -0.38 14.97 3.65
C ARG A 88 0.53 14.10 4.50
N LEU A 89 0.40 14.16 5.82
CA LEU A 89 1.15 13.31 6.75
C LEU A 89 0.84 11.83 6.49
N TRP A 90 -0.44 11.48 6.38
CA TRP A 90 -0.88 10.11 6.11
C TRP A 90 -0.31 9.56 4.79
N LEU A 91 -0.47 10.29 3.69
CA LEU A 91 0.05 9.89 2.36
C LEU A 91 1.57 9.70 2.38
N THR A 92 2.28 10.57 3.12
CA THR A 92 3.74 10.49 3.25
C THR A 92 4.14 9.27 4.09
N ILE A 93 3.59 9.13 5.30
CA ILE A 93 3.91 8.03 6.22
C ILE A 93 3.62 6.68 5.57
N VAL A 94 2.43 6.51 4.97
CA VAL A 94 2.05 5.24 4.32
C VAL A 94 3.00 4.89 3.18
N SER A 95 3.36 5.84 2.32
CA SER A 95 4.25 5.56 1.19
C SER A 95 5.68 5.32 1.60
N VAL A 96 6.18 6.04 2.62
CA VAL A 96 7.50 5.79 3.22
C VAL A 96 7.53 4.40 3.85
N LEU A 97 6.50 4.02 4.60
CA LEU A 97 6.40 2.71 5.23
C LEU A 97 6.40 1.60 4.18
N ILE A 98 5.61 1.76 3.10
CA ILE A 98 5.57 0.83 1.97
C ILE A 98 6.97 0.66 1.37
N LEU A 99 7.62 1.77 1.02
CA LEU A 99 8.95 1.74 0.40
C LEU A 99 10.00 1.14 1.34
N PHE A 100 9.95 1.48 2.63
CA PHE A 100 10.83 0.91 3.65
C PHE A 100 10.68 -0.61 3.74
N MET A 101 9.44 -1.10 3.80
CA MET A 101 9.17 -2.54 3.89
C MET A 101 9.70 -3.29 2.66
N GLU A 102 9.51 -2.73 1.46
CA GLU A 102 10.02 -3.32 0.21
C GLU A 102 11.55 -3.23 0.09
N ALA A 103 12.16 -2.13 0.53
CA ALA A 103 13.62 -1.97 0.55
C ALA A 103 14.30 -2.87 1.58
N ALA A 104 13.62 -3.21 2.67
CA ALA A 104 14.12 -4.12 3.69
C ALA A 104 14.03 -5.60 3.27
N THR A 105 13.16 -5.98 2.33
CA THR A 105 12.96 -7.38 1.92
C THR A 105 14.24 -8.04 1.39
N PRO A 106 15.00 -7.45 0.45
CA PRO A 106 16.24 -8.05 -0.05
C PRO A 106 17.32 -8.18 1.02
N ALA A 107 17.39 -7.17 1.90
CA ALA A 107 18.34 -7.15 3.01
C ALA A 107 18.06 -8.28 3.99
N TYR A 108 16.80 -8.45 4.40
CA TYR A 108 16.38 -9.54 5.30
C TYR A 108 16.73 -10.92 4.73
N ILE A 109 16.56 -11.13 3.42
CA ILE A 109 16.89 -12.41 2.76
C ILE A 109 18.39 -12.72 2.82
N LYS A 110 19.26 -11.70 2.76
CA LYS A 110 20.71 -11.89 2.63
C LYS A 110 21.48 -11.84 3.96
N THR A 111 21.00 -11.10 4.96
CA THR A 111 21.77 -10.79 6.17
C THR A 111 21.23 -11.42 7.45
N LEU A 112 20.47 -12.51 7.36
CA LEU A 112 19.85 -13.17 8.51
C LEU A 112 20.89 -13.56 9.59
N ASP A 113 22.11 -13.91 9.18
CA ASP A 113 23.16 -14.36 10.10
C ASP A 113 24.09 -13.25 10.59
N ARG A 114 24.25 -12.14 9.85
CA ARG A 114 25.06 -10.98 10.29
C ARG A 114 24.51 -9.66 9.74
N PRO A 115 24.07 -8.72 10.61
CA PRO A 115 23.63 -7.42 10.17
C PRO A 115 24.80 -6.66 9.54
N ASN A 116 24.70 -6.41 8.23
CA ASN A 116 25.68 -5.56 7.55
C ASN A 116 25.29 -4.10 7.75
N LEU A 117 26.13 -3.35 8.47
CA LEU A 117 25.92 -1.94 8.77
C LEU A 117 25.71 -1.10 7.50
N GLU A 118 26.39 -1.42 6.40
CA GLU A 118 26.26 -0.72 5.12
C GLU A 118 24.84 -0.84 4.53
N VAL A 119 24.24 -2.03 4.67
CA VAL A 119 22.87 -2.29 4.21
C VAL A 119 21.87 -1.52 5.06
N LEU A 120 22.07 -1.48 6.38
CA LEU A 120 21.24 -0.71 7.30
C LEU A 120 21.31 0.80 7.01
N ILE A 121 22.52 1.32 6.81
CA ILE A 121 22.74 2.74 6.44
C ILE A 121 22.06 3.04 5.11
N SER A 122 22.15 2.13 4.13
CA SER A 122 21.53 2.30 2.82
C SER A 122 20.01 2.38 2.92
N ILE A 123 19.37 1.48 3.67
CA ILE A 123 17.90 1.50 3.89
C ILE A 123 17.49 2.80 4.59
N PHE A 124 18.23 3.22 5.61
CA PHE A 124 17.94 4.46 6.33
C PHE A 124 18.06 5.69 5.44
N ALA A 125 19.13 5.78 4.63
CA ALA A 125 19.34 6.85 3.67
C ALA A 125 18.23 6.89 2.61
N ILE A 126 17.86 5.74 2.04
CA ILE A 126 16.75 5.62 1.09
C ILE A 126 15.44 6.11 1.73
N THR A 127 15.17 5.72 2.97
CA THR A 127 13.95 6.09 3.71
C THR A 127 13.88 7.59 3.98
N LEU A 128 15.00 8.23 4.34
CA LEU A 128 15.08 9.67 4.52
C LEU A 128 14.83 10.43 3.22
N VAL A 129 15.47 10.00 2.12
CA VAL A 129 15.27 10.59 0.79
C VAL A 129 13.81 10.42 0.36
N ALA A 130 13.26 9.23 0.52
CA ALA A 130 11.87 8.93 0.21
C ALA A 130 10.91 9.83 1.00
N THR A 131 11.17 10.06 2.30
CA THR A 131 10.36 10.93 3.15
C THR A 131 10.30 12.35 2.58
N VAL A 132 11.45 12.92 2.19
CA VAL A 132 11.52 14.26 1.59
C VAL A 132 10.79 14.31 0.25
N VAL A 133 10.97 13.30 -0.61
CA VAL A 133 10.32 13.20 -1.92
C VAL A 133 8.80 13.10 -1.76
N TYR A 134 8.31 12.20 -0.91
CA TYR A 134 6.88 12.03 -0.66
C TYR A 134 6.25 13.24 -0.01
N TRP A 135 6.96 13.94 0.89
CA TRP A 135 6.47 15.18 1.48
C TRP A 135 6.27 16.29 0.45
N LYS A 136 7.21 16.41 -0.51
CA LYS A 136 7.09 17.34 -1.64
C LYS A 136 5.95 16.92 -2.58
N LEU A 137 5.84 15.64 -2.91
CA LEU A 137 4.79 15.11 -3.76
C LEU A 137 3.39 15.27 -3.14
N SER A 138 3.24 15.03 -1.84
CA SER A 138 1.96 15.21 -1.13
C SER A 138 1.55 16.67 -1.06
N GLY A 139 2.51 17.57 -0.83
CA GLY A 139 2.31 19.03 -0.89
C GLY A 139 1.93 19.50 -2.28
N TRP A 140 2.60 18.99 -3.31
CA TRP A 140 2.23 19.24 -4.69
C TRP A 140 0.83 18.73 -4.97
N ALA A 141 0.54 17.45 -4.71
CA ALA A 141 -0.70 16.76 -5.07
C ALA A 141 -1.94 17.43 -4.46
N THR A 142 -1.85 17.87 -3.21
CA THR A 142 -2.96 18.51 -2.47
C THR A 142 -3.19 19.99 -2.82
N ARG A 143 -2.40 20.58 -3.73
CA ARG A 143 -2.56 21.99 -4.14
C ARG A 143 -3.70 22.17 -5.14
N ASN A 144 -4.43 23.27 -5.03
CA ASN A 144 -5.47 23.71 -5.97
C ASN A 144 -6.55 22.63 -6.21
N ILE A 145 -7.12 22.10 -5.13
CA ILE A 145 -8.22 21.14 -5.18
C ILE A 145 -9.54 21.89 -5.45
N ARG A 146 -10.35 21.33 -6.33
CA ARG A 146 -11.71 21.80 -6.62
C ARG A 146 -12.72 21.05 -5.73
N PHE A 147 -13.55 21.81 -5.03
CA PHE A 147 -14.61 21.26 -4.19
C PHE A 147 -15.87 20.98 -5.03
N PRO A 148 -16.41 19.75 -5.00
CA PRO A 148 -17.66 19.42 -5.69
C PRO A 148 -18.88 19.94 -4.92
N ASN A 149 -20.00 20.12 -5.63
CA ASN A 149 -21.29 20.47 -5.03
C ASN A 149 -21.78 19.35 -4.08
N TRP A 150 -22.56 19.70 -3.05
CA TRP A 150 -23.00 18.76 -2.00
C TRP A 150 -23.66 17.47 -2.54
N LYS A 151 -24.49 17.57 -3.59
CA LYS A 151 -25.13 16.40 -4.23
C LYS A 151 -24.11 15.41 -4.80
N TRP A 152 -23.09 15.91 -5.49
CA TRP A 152 -22.01 15.08 -6.05
C TRP A 152 -21.11 14.50 -4.95
N ARG A 153 -21.02 15.17 -3.80
CA ARG A 153 -20.27 14.70 -2.64
C ARG A 153 -20.88 13.42 -2.05
N SER A 154 -22.21 13.35 -1.90
CA SER A 154 -22.90 12.14 -1.45
C SER A 154 -22.69 10.96 -2.41
N VAL A 155 -22.74 11.22 -3.72
CA VAL A 155 -22.43 10.21 -4.75
C VAL A 155 -20.98 9.74 -4.65
N LEU A 156 -20.04 10.66 -4.43
CA LEU A 156 -18.62 10.32 -4.24
C LEU A 156 -18.39 9.48 -2.98
N VAL A 157 -19.08 9.78 -1.87
CA VAL A 157 -18.98 8.97 -0.65
C VAL A 157 -19.41 7.53 -0.93
N LEU A 158 -20.58 7.34 -1.55
CA LEU A 158 -21.08 6.01 -1.91
C LEU A 158 -20.12 5.27 -2.86
N LEU A 159 -19.58 5.98 -3.84
CA LEU A 159 -18.61 5.41 -4.78
C LEU A 159 -17.32 4.98 -4.07
N VAL A 160 -16.78 5.82 -3.16
CA VAL A 160 -15.58 5.46 -2.40
C VAL A 160 -15.84 4.27 -1.48
N ILE A 161 -17.00 4.20 -0.83
CA ILE A 161 -17.38 3.03 -0.01
C ILE A 161 -17.44 1.78 -0.90
N ALA A 162 -18.12 1.86 -2.05
CA ALA A 162 -18.26 0.74 -2.97
C ALA A 162 -16.88 0.24 -3.45
N VAL A 163 -15.98 1.14 -3.85
CA VAL A 163 -14.62 0.81 -4.27
C VAL A 163 -13.79 0.25 -3.11
N MET A 164 -13.91 0.82 -1.91
CA MET A 164 -13.20 0.33 -0.72
C MET A 164 -13.66 -1.07 -0.33
N VAL A 165 -14.96 -1.35 -0.39
CA VAL A 165 -15.52 -2.69 -0.11
C VAL A 165 -15.14 -3.67 -1.21
N ALA A 166 -15.25 -3.29 -2.48
CA ALA A 166 -14.91 -4.17 -3.61
C ALA A 166 -13.41 -4.47 -3.71
N GLY A 167 -12.56 -3.47 -3.43
CA GLY A 167 -11.10 -3.64 -3.42
C GLY A 167 -10.61 -4.32 -2.15
N GLY A 168 -11.13 -3.95 -0.98
CA GLY A 168 -10.73 -4.51 0.32
C GLY A 168 -11.29 -5.91 0.57
N ARG A 169 -12.45 -6.24 0.03
CA ARG A 169 -12.92 -7.63 -0.14
C ARG A 169 -12.48 -8.09 -1.51
N SER A 170 -11.20 -8.37 -1.63
CA SER A 170 -10.54 -8.93 -2.81
C SER A 170 -11.41 -10.02 -3.45
N ILE A 171 -12.29 -9.62 -4.38
CA ILE A 171 -13.06 -10.37 -5.39
C ILE A 171 -13.26 -11.88 -5.04
N LEU A 172 -14.37 -12.22 -4.37
CA LEU A 172 -14.96 -13.57 -4.16
C LEU A 172 -14.23 -14.56 -3.22
N GLY A 173 -14.09 -14.23 -1.93
CA GLY A 173 -13.71 -15.21 -0.89
C GLY A 173 -14.27 -14.85 0.49
N TYR A 174 -14.83 -15.83 1.20
CA TYR A 174 -15.58 -15.63 2.46
C TYR A 174 -14.69 -15.45 3.72
N ARG A 175 -13.37 -15.31 3.57
CA ARG A 175 -12.41 -15.09 4.68
C ARG A 175 -11.46 -13.95 4.34
N GLY A 176 -10.91 -13.30 5.37
CA GLY A 176 -9.80 -12.36 5.20
C GLY A 176 -8.70 -12.99 4.37
N ILE A 177 -7.99 -12.19 3.56
CA ILE A 177 -6.88 -12.70 2.74
C ILE A 177 -5.95 -13.44 3.70
N ASN A 178 -5.71 -14.72 3.43
CA ASN A 178 -4.78 -15.56 4.14
C ASN A 178 -3.66 -15.88 3.13
N PRO A 179 -2.38 -15.78 3.50
CA PRO A 179 -1.25 -16.18 2.66
C PRO A 179 -1.44 -17.53 1.94
N ALA A 180 -2.14 -18.48 2.57
CA ALA A 180 -2.43 -19.80 2.00
C ALA A 180 -3.38 -19.77 0.78
N ILE A 181 -4.23 -18.75 0.65
CA ILE A 181 -5.19 -18.61 -0.47
C ILE A 181 -4.48 -18.18 -1.76
N VAL A 182 -3.27 -17.64 -1.62
CA VAL A 182 -2.45 -17.06 -2.69
C VAL A 182 -1.31 -18.02 -3.10
N ALA A 183 -1.18 -19.14 -2.39
CA ALA A 183 -0.21 -20.17 -2.72
C ALA A 183 -0.64 -20.88 -4.01
N PHE A 184 0.20 -20.81 -5.05
CA PHE A 184 -0.05 -21.46 -6.34
C PHE A 184 1.00 -22.52 -6.69
N SER A 185 2.09 -22.58 -5.93
CA SER A 185 3.19 -23.53 -6.09
C SER A 185 3.47 -24.30 -4.79
N ASN A 186 4.15 -25.44 -4.89
CA ASN A 186 4.69 -26.15 -3.74
C ASN A 186 5.98 -25.51 -3.19
N ASP A 187 6.61 -24.57 -3.91
CA ASP A 187 7.75 -23.77 -3.40
C ASP A 187 7.22 -22.58 -2.56
N PRO A 188 7.42 -22.58 -1.22
CA PRO A 188 6.93 -21.52 -0.35
C PRO A 188 7.58 -20.16 -0.63
N LEU A 189 8.81 -20.13 -1.14
CA LEU A 189 9.50 -18.86 -1.45
C LEU A 189 8.85 -18.17 -2.64
N VAL A 190 8.46 -18.92 -3.68
CA VAL A 190 7.78 -18.36 -4.85
C VAL A 190 6.41 -17.80 -4.48
N ASN A 191 5.68 -18.47 -3.58
CA ASN A 191 4.40 -17.96 -3.08
C ASN A 191 4.54 -16.68 -2.25
N ARG A 192 5.64 -16.54 -1.49
CA ARG A 192 5.93 -15.32 -0.71
C ARG A 192 6.20 -14.10 -1.60
N LEU A 193 6.74 -14.29 -2.80
CA LEU A 193 6.96 -13.20 -3.77
C LEU A 193 5.64 -12.54 -4.24
N VAL A 194 4.51 -13.22 -4.09
CA VAL A 194 3.20 -12.66 -4.42
C VAL A 194 2.78 -11.63 -3.36
N LEU A 195 3.12 -11.88 -2.10
CA LEU A 195 2.74 -11.07 -0.96
C LEU A 195 3.75 -9.94 -0.74
N ASN A 196 3.24 -8.74 -0.53
CA ASN A 196 4.06 -7.63 -0.06
C ASN A 196 4.49 -7.86 1.42
N SER A 197 5.70 -7.45 1.75
CA SER A 197 6.30 -7.56 3.09
C SER A 197 5.49 -6.84 4.18
N GLY A 198 4.91 -5.68 3.89
CA GLY A 198 4.02 -4.97 4.82
C GLY A 198 2.76 -5.76 5.16
N TYR A 199 2.20 -6.48 4.18
CA TYR A 199 1.04 -7.33 4.41
C TYR A 199 1.39 -8.58 5.25
N LEU A 200 2.56 -9.20 4.99
CA LEU A 200 3.06 -10.32 5.80
C LEU A 200 3.25 -9.95 7.27
N VAL A 201 3.79 -8.76 7.56
CA VAL A 201 3.96 -8.29 8.94
C VAL A 201 2.62 -8.06 9.62
N LEU A 202 1.67 -7.39 8.94
CA LEU A 202 0.33 -7.17 9.50
C LEU A 202 -0.40 -8.49 9.76
N PHE A 203 -0.25 -9.47 8.87
CA PHE A 203 -0.81 -10.81 9.05
C PHE A 203 -0.16 -11.55 10.24
N ALA A 204 1.16 -11.49 10.37
CA ALA A 204 1.88 -12.11 11.49
C ALA A 204 1.44 -11.53 12.84
N VAL A 205 1.28 -10.20 12.93
CA VAL A 205 0.78 -9.54 14.16
C VAL A 205 -0.65 -9.99 14.51
N GLN A 206 -1.52 -10.14 13.50
CA GLN A 206 -2.87 -10.67 13.73
C GLN A 206 -2.84 -12.11 14.24
N GLN A 207 -1.98 -12.95 13.65
CA GLN A 207 -1.86 -14.34 14.06
C GLN A 207 -1.33 -14.49 15.48
N PHE A 208 -0.32 -13.72 15.88
CA PHE A 208 0.15 -13.69 17.28
C PHE A 208 -0.96 -13.29 18.24
N LYS A 209 -1.76 -12.28 17.90
CA LYS A 209 -2.89 -11.84 18.72
C LYS A 209 -3.99 -12.90 18.86
N ASP A 210 -4.21 -13.70 17.82
CA ASP A 210 -5.20 -14.78 17.84
C ASP A 210 -4.66 -16.03 18.56
N GLU A 211 -3.34 -16.28 18.49
CA GLU A 211 -2.65 -17.32 19.28
C GLU A 211 -2.71 -17.02 20.78
N ASP A 212 -2.42 -15.79 21.21
CA ASP A 212 -2.51 -15.35 22.61
C ASP A 212 -3.91 -15.55 23.20
N LYS A 213 -4.96 -15.36 22.38
CA LYS A 213 -6.35 -15.60 22.81
C LYS A 213 -6.73 -17.07 22.87
N SER A 214 -6.06 -17.92 22.09
CA SER A 214 -6.31 -19.36 22.03
C SER A 214 -5.58 -20.13 23.12
N SER A 215 -4.47 -19.59 23.63
CA SER A 215 -3.70 -20.14 24.76
C SER A 215 -4.22 -19.70 26.14
N GLU A 216 -5.12 -18.71 26.18
CA GLU A 216 -5.88 -18.28 27.37
C GLU A 216 -7.20 -19.04 27.59
N GLN A 217 -7.48 -20.09 26.79
CA GLN A 217 -8.62 -21.02 26.96
C GLN A 217 -8.15 -22.39 27.45
#